data_AF-A0A399GEN8-F1
#
_entry.id   AF-A0A399GEN8-F1
#
_cell.length_a   1.000
_cell.length_b   1.000
_cell.length_c   1.000
_cell.angle_alpha   90.00
_cell.angle_beta   90.00
_cell.angle_gamma   90.00
#
_symmetry.space_group_name_H-M   'P 1'
#
loop_
_entity.id
_entity.type
_entity.pdbx_description
1 polymer ?
#
loop_
_entity_poly.entity_id
_entity_poly.type
_entity_poly.pdbx_seq_one_letter_code
_entity_poly.pdbx_strand_id
1 'polypeptide(L)'
;MTTATPPMPAAVSPALSTLAQQALPVLYQHRLVATSQLHRLLTPHTRRAVYLRRQLSILRSLGLAASTERRGARSGPTLGRSELLWYVTPRGAEVVEHDGQITPRAYRISPEAAASQLQEHTRSCVETGLLFTEWARHLGDECGPLDWEPELAHRMRDGDSRLGDDAFLIPDGVLHYTHTTPDGARKLLTFFLEVDRSTMHVARLGKKLSAYARYATYTPAPAGPGRRANSSPGREAWRDRYAKFPRMLFILTGASASSLARRIDDLRALADADPRLHRAGIAAGATTLDQLHQHGPFAPIVTPLLGSPGPCDVLLSPEPTSPDPSTTTRANVPPAPTSRLASQETRATTS
;
A
#
# COMPACT_ATOMS: atom_id res chain seq x y z
N MET A 1 -42.64 50.57 28.43
CA MET A 1 -41.16 50.50 28.46
C MET A 1 -40.78 49.04 28.40
N THR A 2 -40.45 48.53 27.22
CA THR A 2 -40.08 47.13 27.01
C THR A 2 -38.66 47.14 26.47
N THR A 3 -37.69 46.80 27.32
CA THR A 3 -36.27 46.73 26.98
C THR A 3 -36.03 45.54 26.06
N ALA A 4 -35.73 45.80 24.80
CA ALA A 4 -35.27 44.79 23.85
C ALA A 4 -33.82 44.41 24.19
N THR A 5 -33.61 43.14 24.53
CA THR A 5 -32.29 42.53 24.69
C THR A 5 -31.56 42.53 23.34
N PRO A 6 -30.32 43.02 23.25
CA PRO A 6 -29.57 42.99 21.99
C PRO A 6 -29.23 41.53 21.62
N PRO A 7 -29.20 41.16 20.33
CA PRO A 7 -28.78 39.84 19.91
C PRO A 7 -27.31 39.63 20.26
N MET A 8 -27.00 38.51 20.91
CA MET A 8 -25.63 38.06 21.11
C MET A 8 -24.92 37.94 19.75
N PRO A 9 -23.66 38.38 19.62
CA PRO A 9 -22.89 38.12 18.42
C PRO A 9 -22.77 36.60 18.23
N ALA A 10 -23.20 36.12 17.07
CA ALA A 10 -22.95 34.74 16.65
C ALA A 10 -21.44 34.50 16.75
N ALA A 11 -21.04 33.56 17.60
CA ALA A 11 -19.64 33.17 17.73
C ALA A 11 -19.16 32.69 16.36
N VAL A 12 -18.36 33.51 15.68
CA VAL A 12 -17.68 33.15 14.44
C VAL A 12 -16.78 31.97 14.80
N SER A 13 -17.19 30.77 14.45
CA SER A 13 -16.33 29.59 14.57
C SER A 13 -15.10 29.88 13.71
N PRO A 14 -13.87 29.87 14.27
CA PRO A 14 -12.69 30.21 13.48
C PRO A 14 -12.58 29.19 12.33
N ALA A 15 -12.55 29.70 11.10
CA ALA A 15 -12.31 28.86 9.94
C ALA A 15 -11.00 28.09 10.16
N LEU A 16 -11.03 26.76 9.99
CA LEU A 16 -9.86 25.92 10.16
C LEU A 16 -8.76 26.35 9.19
N SER A 17 -7.49 26.31 9.61
CA SER A 17 -6.38 26.52 8.68
C SER A 17 -6.33 25.40 7.63
N THR A 18 -5.70 25.64 6.47
CA THR A 18 -5.53 24.63 5.42
C THR A 18 -4.88 23.34 5.97
N LEU A 19 -3.87 23.47 6.84
CA LEU A 19 -3.22 22.30 7.44
C LEU A 19 -4.16 21.53 8.38
N ALA A 20 -5.01 22.23 9.15
CA ALA A 20 -6.01 21.58 10.00
C ALA A 20 -7.09 20.87 9.15
N GLN A 21 -7.51 21.49 8.04
CA GLN A 21 -8.43 20.90 7.07
C GLN A 21 -7.83 19.66 6.40
N GLN A 22 -6.52 19.64 6.11
CA GLN A 22 -5.82 18.47 5.56
C GLN A 22 -5.60 17.36 6.60
N ALA A 23 -5.33 17.72 7.84
CA ALA A 23 -5.03 16.75 8.90
C ALA A 23 -6.25 15.90 9.29
N LEU A 24 -7.46 16.47 9.25
CA LEU A 24 -8.66 15.80 9.72
C LEU A 24 -9.06 14.58 8.84
N PRO A 25 -9.10 14.67 7.50
CA PRO A 25 -9.25 13.54 6.58
C PRO A 25 -8.20 12.43 6.79
N VAL A 26 -6.93 12.81 6.97
CA VAL A 26 -5.83 11.86 7.22
C VAL A 26 -6.03 11.11 8.52
N LEU A 27 -6.46 11.80 9.60
CA LEU A 27 -6.78 11.16 10.87
C LEU A 27 -8.00 10.24 10.78
N TYR A 28 -9.01 10.64 10.00
CA TYR A 28 -10.19 9.84 9.74
C TYR A 28 -9.82 8.53 9.02
N GLN A 29 -9.04 8.63 7.93
CA GLN A 29 -8.67 7.48 7.11
C GLN A 29 -7.80 6.48 7.87
N HIS A 30 -6.75 6.98 8.55
CA HIS A 30 -5.73 6.16 9.19
C HIS A 30 -6.04 5.73 10.62
N ARG A 31 -7.13 6.25 11.19
CA ARG A 31 -7.70 5.93 12.50
C ARG A 31 -6.83 6.29 13.69
N LEU A 32 -5.52 6.08 13.63
CA LEU A 32 -4.59 6.41 14.71
C LEU A 32 -3.20 6.72 14.15
N VAL A 33 -2.74 7.96 14.30
CA VAL A 33 -1.50 8.43 13.67
C VAL A 33 -0.60 9.15 14.68
N ALA A 34 0.68 8.82 14.69
CA ALA A 34 1.64 9.51 15.56
C ALA A 34 1.89 10.96 15.09
N THR A 35 2.23 11.84 16.02
CA THR A 35 2.59 13.24 15.70
C THR A 35 3.77 13.32 14.72
N SER A 36 4.74 12.41 14.86
CA SER A 36 5.91 12.29 13.97
C SER A 36 5.50 11.85 12.55
N GLN A 37 4.57 10.91 12.43
CA GLN A 37 4.03 10.42 11.16
C GLN A 37 3.21 11.49 10.44
N LEU A 38 2.33 12.20 11.15
CA LEU A 38 1.60 13.35 10.57
C LEU A 38 2.55 14.45 10.06
N HIS A 39 3.64 14.71 10.79
CA HIS A 39 4.62 15.72 10.41
C HIS A 39 5.29 15.38 9.08
N ARG A 40 5.71 14.12 8.92
CA ARG A 40 6.29 13.57 7.68
C ARG A 40 5.28 13.52 6.52
N LEU A 41 4.01 13.21 6.80
CA LEU A 41 2.97 13.15 5.77
C LEU A 41 2.56 14.52 5.25
N LEU A 42 2.25 15.46 6.15
CA LEU A 42 1.57 16.71 5.80
C LEU A 42 2.51 17.90 5.66
N THR A 43 3.66 17.86 6.32
CA THR A 43 4.59 19.01 6.40
C THR A 43 6.06 18.57 6.25
N PRO A 44 6.39 17.70 5.27
CA PRO A 44 7.73 17.11 5.11
C PRO A 44 8.83 18.15 4.91
N HIS A 45 8.49 19.29 4.34
CA HIS A 45 9.44 20.38 4.05
C HIS A 45 9.82 21.20 5.30
N THR A 46 9.14 20.99 6.43
CA THR A 46 9.39 21.75 7.65
C THR A 46 10.27 20.97 8.60
N ARG A 47 11.29 21.63 9.17
CA ARG A 47 12.24 20.97 10.08
C ARG A 47 11.63 20.61 11.45
N ARG A 48 10.58 21.32 11.88
CA ARG A 48 9.97 21.16 13.20
C ARG A 48 8.44 21.10 13.11
N ALA A 49 7.83 20.17 13.82
CA ALA A 49 6.38 19.99 13.88
C ALA A 49 5.62 21.02 14.75
N VAL A 50 6.18 22.21 15.02
CA VAL A 50 5.59 23.20 15.95
C VAL A 50 4.23 23.67 15.44
N TYR A 51 4.15 24.07 14.18
CA TYR A 51 2.90 24.55 13.59
C TYR A 51 1.85 23.43 13.50
N LEU A 52 2.24 22.22 13.09
CA LEU A 52 1.36 21.05 13.08
C LEU A 52 0.79 20.77 14.48
N ARG A 53 1.64 20.74 15.52
CA ARG A 53 1.17 20.52 16.91
C ARG A 53 0.18 21.58 17.36
N ARG A 54 0.38 22.84 16.97
CA ARG A 54 -0.60 23.92 17.23
C ARG A 54 -1.93 23.63 16.54
N GLN A 55 -1.92 23.21 15.27
CA GLN A 55 -3.15 22.85 14.54
C GLN A 55 -3.87 21.64 15.16
N LEU A 56 -3.13 20.61 15.59
CA LEU A 56 -3.71 19.46 16.28
C LEU A 56 -4.32 19.86 17.64
N SER A 57 -3.69 20.78 18.36
CA SER A 57 -4.27 21.36 19.58
C SER A 57 -5.56 22.12 19.30
N ILE A 58 -5.65 22.86 18.19
CA ILE A 58 -6.88 23.54 17.76
C ILE A 58 -7.97 22.52 17.44
N LEU A 59 -7.69 21.51 16.62
CA LEU A 59 -8.63 20.42 16.30
C LEU A 59 -9.15 19.73 17.57
N ARG A 60 -8.28 19.53 18.57
CA ARG A 60 -8.68 18.98 19.87
C ARG A 60 -9.55 19.93 20.68
N SER A 61 -9.22 21.23 20.73
CA SER A 61 -10.03 22.23 21.44
C SER A 61 -11.43 22.39 20.86
N LEU A 62 -11.57 22.16 19.54
CA LEU A 62 -12.85 22.16 18.84
C LEU A 62 -13.61 20.82 18.98
N GLY A 63 -13.01 19.83 19.65
CA GLY A 63 -13.58 18.49 19.80
C GLY A 63 -13.69 17.72 18.48
N LEU A 64 -12.81 18.00 17.50
CA LEU A 64 -12.76 17.30 16.21
C LEU A 64 -11.76 16.13 16.25
N ALA A 65 -10.65 16.30 16.97
CA ALA A 65 -9.65 15.26 17.17
C ALA A 65 -9.39 15.01 18.67
N ALA A 66 -8.88 13.84 19.00
CA ALA A 66 -8.39 13.50 20.33
C ALA A 66 -7.02 12.84 20.23
N SER A 67 -6.35 12.67 21.37
CA SER A 67 -5.02 12.07 21.43
C SER A 67 -4.88 11.15 22.64
N THR A 68 -4.07 10.11 22.49
CA THR A 68 -3.61 9.25 23.58
C THR A 68 -2.09 9.17 23.57
N GLU A 69 -1.50 8.86 24.72
CA GLU A 69 -0.07 8.54 24.77
C GLU A 69 0.18 7.16 24.18
N ARG A 70 1.33 7.03 23.51
CA ARG A 70 1.86 5.76 23.03
C ARG A 70 2.27 4.89 24.22
N ARG A 71 1.74 3.68 24.31
CA ARG A 71 2.11 2.69 25.33
C ARG A 71 3.55 2.22 25.12
N GLY A 72 4.24 1.94 26.22
CA GLY A 72 5.59 1.33 26.18
C GLY A 72 6.74 2.30 25.84
N ALA A 73 6.48 3.57 25.56
CA ALA A 73 7.51 4.59 25.31
C ALA A 73 8.33 5.00 26.56
N ARG A 74 8.11 4.36 27.72
CA ARG A 74 8.77 4.66 29.01
C ARG A 74 10.02 3.82 29.29
N SER A 75 10.73 3.38 28.26
CA SER A 75 11.93 2.52 28.41
C SER A 75 13.12 3.10 27.64
N GLY A 76 13.59 4.26 28.07
CA GLY A 76 14.85 4.87 27.64
C GLY A 76 15.36 5.84 28.72
N PRO A 77 16.68 6.04 28.87
CA PRO A 77 17.26 6.82 29.96
C PRO A 77 16.96 8.33 29.87
N THR A 78 16.32 8.78 28.79
CA THR A 78 15.81 10.14 28.66
C THR A 78 14.37 10.15 29.16
N LEU A 79 14.09 10.86 30.28
CA LEU A 79 12.75 11.28 30.67
C LEU A 79 12.14 12.17 29.56
N GLY A 80 11.72 11.56 28.46
CA GLY A 80 11.14 12.19 27.29
C GLY A 80 9.64 12.00 27.32
N ARG A 81 8.90 13.06 26.96
CA ARG A 81 7.44 13.01 26.80
C ARG A 81 7.03 11.83 25.92
N SER A 82 6.02 11.07 26.37
CA SER A 82 5.39 10.02 25.56
C SER A 82 4.95 10.59 24.21
N GLU A 83 5.21 9.86 23.12
CA GLU A 83 4.73 10.22 21.79
C GLU A 83 3.19 10.23 21.79
N LEU A 84 2.58 11.29 21.24
CA LEU A 84 1.13 11.38 21.11
C LEU A 84 0.65 10.75 19.81
N LEU A 85 -0.35 9.89 19.94
CA LEU A 85 -1.12 9.30 18.86
C LEU A 85 -2.47 10.01 18.76
N TRP A 86 -2.83 10.44 17.57
CA TRP A 86 -4.02 11.23 17.28
C TRP A 86 -5.06 10.41 16.55
N TYR A 87 -6.32 10.64 16.85
CA TYR A 87 -7.47 10.02 16.18
C TYR A 87 -8.61 11.02 16.06
N VAL A 88 -9.52 10.76 15.13
CA VAL A 88 -10.72 11.59 14.94
C VAL A 88 -11.78 11.24 15.99
N THR A 89 -12.49 12.25 16.50
CA THR A 89 -13.66 12.04 17.37
C THR A 89 -14.92 11.76 16.53
N PRO A 90 -16.05 11.31 17.14
CA PRO A 90 -17.32 11.19 16.40
C PRO A 90 -17.73 12.49 15.69
N ARG A 91 -17.58 13.65 16.34
CA ARG A 91 -17.86 14.96 15.74
C ARG A 91 -16.92 15.28 14.57
N GLY A 92 -15.62 14.98 14.70
CA GLY A 92 -14.68 15.16 13.60
C GLY A 92 -14.97 14.25 12.41
N ALA A 93 -15.44 13.03 12.67
CA ALA A 93 -15.88 12.10 11.63
C ALA A 93 -17.08 12.63 10.85
N GLU A 94 -18.09 13.16 11.54
CA GLU A 94 -19.25 13.81 10.90
C GLU A 94 -18.83 14.96 9.98
N VAL A 95 -17.86 15.78 10.40
CA VAL A 95 -17.33 16.88 9.58
C VAL A 95 -16.67 16.37 8.30
N VAL A 96 -15.86 15.30 8.39
CA VAL A 96 -15.19 14.71 7.21
C VAL A 96 -16.20 14.06 6.28
N GLU A 97 -17.18 13.33 6.82
CA GLU A 97 -18.19 12.62 6.02
C GLU A 97 -19.15 13.59 5.32
N HIS A 98 -19.45 14.75 5.91
CA HIS A 98 -20.30 15.77 5.30
C HIS A 98 -19.68 16.38 4.03
N ASP A 99 -18.36 16.46 3.94
CA ASP A 99 -17.64 16.98 2.77
C ASP A 99 -17.72 16.03 1.56
N GLY A 100 -18.03 14.74 1.78
CA GLY A 100 -18.28 13.76 0.72
C GLY A 100 -17.05 13.31 -0.09
N GLN A 101 -15.87 13.87 0.19
CA GLN A 101 -14.61 13.50 -0.49
C GLN A 101 -14.04 12.14 -0.06
N ILE A 102 -14.40 11.66 1.13
CA ILE A 102 -13.96 10.36 1.65
C ILE A 102 -15.17 9.46 1.84
N THR A 103 -15.05 8.21 1.39
CA THR A 103 -16.06 7.18 1.60
C THR A 103 -16.25 6.92 3.10
N PRO A 104 -17.49 7.05 3.64
CA PRO A 104 -17.75 6.80 5.05
C PRO A 104 -17.35 5.39 5.48
N ARG A 105 -16.76 5.28 6.67
CA ARG A 105 -16.25 4.02 7.24
C ARG A 105 -17.20 3.51 8.33
N ALA A 106 -17.54 2.22 8.25
CA ALA A 106 -18.41 1.57 9.23
C ALA A 106 -17.76 1.47 10.63
N TYR A 107 -16.45 1.30 10.69
CA TYR A 107 -15.71 1.28 11.94
C TYR A 107 -15.05 2.64 12.20
N ARG A 108 -15.31 3.19 13.39
CA ARG A 108 -14.65 4.38 13.96
C ARG A 108 -13.91 3.95 15.22
N ILE A 109 -12.67 4.40 15.37
CA ILE A 109 -11.87 4.03 16.56
C ILE A 109 -12.48 4.63 17.82
N SER A 110 -12.64 3.81 18.87
CA SER A 110 -13.04 4.32 20.19
C SER A 110 -11.82 4.81 20.98
N PRO A 111 -11.99 5.67 21.98
CA PRO A 111 -10.90 6.08 22.88
C PRO A 111 -10.19 4.88 23.54
N GLU A 112 -10.94 3.85 23.93
CA GLU A 112 -10.42 2.62 24.55
C GLU A 112 -9.58 1.83 23.54
N ALA A 113 -10.05 1.69 22.31
CA ALA A 113 -9.31 1.04 21.22
C ALA A 113 -8.04 1.81 20.85
N ALA A 114 -8.12 3.14 20.77
CA ALA A 114 -6.97 4.02 20.54
C ALA A 114 -5.91 3.86 21.64
N ALA A 115 -6.34 3.63 22.88
CA ALA A 115 -5.48 3.38 24.02
C ALA A 115 -5.11 1.91 24.21
N SER A 116 -5.33 0.99 23.25
CA SER A 116 -5.12 -0.46 23.41
C SER A 116 -3.77 -0.97 22.88
N GLN A 117 -3.59 -2.29 22.80
CA GLN A 117 -2.42 -2.92 22.16
C GLN A 117 -2.41 -2.76 20.62
N LEU A 118 -3.51 -2.29 20.03
CA LEU A 118 -3.64 -2.05 18.59
C LEU A 118 -2.67 -0.97 18.09
N GLN A 119 -2.24 -0.05 18.97
CA GLN A 119 -1.38 1.09 18.66
C GLN A 119 -0.18 0.74 17.77
N GLU A 120 0.61 -0.25 18.16
CA GLU A 120 1.84 -0.58 17.43
C GLU A 120 1.57 -1.21 16.06
N HIS A 121 0.42 -1.88 15.86
CA HIS A 121 0.06 -2.49 14.57
C HIS A 121 -0.38 -1.40 13.62
N THR A 122 -1.35 -0.58 14.03
CA THR A 122 -1.81 0.57 13.25
C THR A 122 -0.66 1.51 12.92
N ARG A 123 0.24 1.78 13.88
CA ARG A 123 1.42 2.61 13.64
C ARG A 123 2.34 2.02 12.57
N SER A 124 2.57 0.71 12.58
CA SER A 124 3.41 0.02 11.57
C SER A 124 2.74 0.01 10.19
N CYS A 125 1.41 -0.09 10.13
CA CYS A 125 0.65 0.05 8.89
C CYS A 125 0.76 1.46 8.32
N VAL A 126 0.58 2.48 9.16
CA VAL A 126 0.74 3.89 8.75
C VAL A 126 2.18 4.17 8.33
N GLU A 127 3.16 3.63 9.06
CA GLU A 127 4.57 3.78 8.71
C GLU A 127 4.86 3.21 7.32
N THR A 128 4.30 2.04 7.00
CA THR A 128 4.44 1.41 5.68
C THR A 128 3.90 2.33 4.58
N GLY A 129 2.66 2.79 4.66
CA GLY A 129 2.07 3.69 3.65
C GLY A 129 2.80 5.03 3.53
N LEU A 130 3.31 5.54 4.66
CA LEU A 130 4.13 6.74 4.71
C LEU A 130 5.44 6.56 3.93
N LEU A 131 6.14 5.44 4.06
CA LEU A 131 7.36 5.19 3.29
C LEU A 131 7.10 5.19 1.78
N PHE A 132 6.00 4.60 1.32
CA PHE A 132 5.60 4.69 -0.09
C PHE A 132 5.36 6.15 -0.52
N THR A 133 4.69 6.95 0.33
CA THR A 133 4.45 8.38 0.08
C THR A 133 5.75 9.19 0.01
N GLU A 134 6.71 8.91 0.89
CA GLU A 134 8.01 9.58 0.91
C GLU A 134 8.84 9.23 -0.32
N TRP A 135 8.91 7.95 -0.67
CA TRP A 135 9.61 7.51 -1.87
C TRP A 135 8.94 7.99 -3.15
N ALA A 136 7.60 8.07 -3.18
CA ALA A 136 6.92 8.66 -4.32
C ALA A 136 7.34 10.11 -4.56
N ARG A 137 7.37 10.91 -3.49
CA ARG A 137 7.86 12.28 -3.56
C ARG A 137 9.32 12.35 -4.01
N HIS A 138 10.17 11.44 -3.55
CA HIS A 138 11.58 11.40 -3.93
C HIS A 138 11.78 11.05 -5.41
N LEU A 139 10.97 10.14 -5.94
CA LEU A 139 11.07 9.63 -7.30
C LEU A 139 10.26 10.45 -8.33
N GLY A 140 9.42 11.38 -7.87
CA GLY A 140 8.50 12.11 -8.75
C GLY A 140 7.25 11.30 -9.13
N ASP A 141 6.97 10.24 -8.38
CA ASP A 141 5.78 9.40 -8.51
C ASP A 141 4.58 10.00 -7.75
N GLU A 142 3.38 9.46 -7.98
CA GLU A 142 2.17 9.89 -7.28
C GLU A 142 1.74 8.84 -6.26
N CYS A 143 1.84 9.22 -4.98
CA CYS A 143 1.24 8.54 -3.83
C CYS A 143 1.24 9.54 -2.67
N GLY A 144 0.06 9.98 -2.26
CA GLY A 144 -0.17 10.93 -1.21
C GLY A 144 -0.82 10.33 0.05
N PRO A 145 -1.03 11.16 1.09
CA PRO A 145 -1.55 10.75 2.40
C PRO A 145 -2.90 10.01 2.40
N LEU A 146 -3.67 10.07 1.31
CA LEU A 146 -4.99 9.44 1.18
C LEU A 146 -5.02 8.33 0.12
N ASP A 147 -3.89 8.03 -0.52
CA ASP A 147 -3.80 6.99 -1.56
C ASP A 147 -3.64 5.57 -0.99
N TRP A 148 -3.68 5.41 0.34
CA TRP A 148 -3.82 4.08 0.95
C TRP A 148 -4.92 4.01 1.98
N GLU A 149 -5.71 2.94 1.89
CA GLU A 149 -6.87 2.70 2.70
C GLU A 149 -6.63 1.53 3.67
N PRO A 150 -6.56 1.79 4.99
CA PRO A 150 -6.35 0.71 5.94
C PRO A 150 -7.62 -0.11 6.13
N GLU A 151 -7.46 -1.43 6.29
CA GLU A 151 -8.51 -2.38 6.64
C GLU A 151 -9.77 -2.31 5.75
N LEU A 152 -9.57 -2.27 4.43
CA LEU A 152 -10.68 -2.29 3.47
C LEU A 152 -11.26 -3.71 3.31
N ALA A 153 -12.53 -3.88 3.65
CA ALA A 153 -13.17 -5.20 3.60
C ALA A 153 -13.61 -5.60 2.19
N HIS A 154 -13.27 -6.84 1.82
CA HIS A 154 -13.63 -7.48 0.56
C HIS A 154 -14.53 -8.68 0.86
N ARG A 155 -15.79 -8.63 0.40
CA ARG A 155 -16.77 -9.67 0.70
C ARG A 155 -16.49 -10.96 -0.07
N MET A 156 -16.51 -12.09 0.64
CA MET A 156 -16.30 -13.44 0.10
C MET A 156 -17.34 -14.41 0.68
N ARG A 157 -18.63 -14.21 0.36
CA ARG A 157 -19.70 -15.06 0.88
C ARG A 157 -20.44 -15.76 -0.23
N ASP A 158 -20.36 -17.08 -0.22
CA ASP A 158 -21.25 -17.93 -1.01
C ASP A 158 -22.46 -18.35 -0.18
N GLY A 159 -23.54 -18.72 -0.87
CA GLY A 159 -24.75 -19.26 -0.22
C GLY A 159 -24.48 -20.56 0.56
N ASP A 160 -23.33 -21.20 0.33
CA ASP A 160 -22.93 -22.50 0.87
C ASP A 160 -21.67 -22.43 1.77
N SER A 161 -21.31 -21.22 2.24
CA SER A 161 -20.18 -21.07 3.19
C SER A 161 -20.43 -21.91 4.44
N ARG A 162 -19.56 -22.91 4.67
CA ARG A 162 -19.58 -23.73 5.89
C ARG A 162 -19.37 -22.82 7.10
N LEU A 163 -19.90 -23.21 8.27
CA LEU A 163 -19.57 -22.56 9.53
C LEU A 163 -18.04 -22.51 9.69
N GLY A 164 -17.46 -21.31 9.69
CA GLY A 164 -16.02 -21.08 9.89
C GLY A 164 -15.28 -20.46 8.71
N ASP A 165 -15.89 -20.30 7.53
CA ASP A 165 -15.28 -19.53 6.45
C ASP A 165 -15.43 -18.02 6.67
N ASP A 166 -14.31 -17.28 6.64
CA ASP A 166 -14.32 -15.82 6.76
C ASP A 166 -15.15 -15.22 5.63
N ALA A 167 -16.21 -14.49 5.99
CA ALA A 167 -17.10 -13.81 5.05
C ALA A 167 -16.43 -12.60 4.36
N PHE A 168 -15.25 -12.20 4.83
CA PHE A 168 -14.51 -11.05 4.34
C PHE A 168 -13.01 -11.33 4.33
N LEU A 169 -12.33 -10.82 3.30
CA LEU A 169 -10.89 -10.62 3.27
C LEU A 169 -10.62 -9.15 3.63
N ILE A 170 -9.75 -8.91 4.61
CA ILE A 170 -9.41 -7.56 5.05
C ILE A 170 -7.87 -7.43 5.07
N PRO A 171 -7.27 -6.80 4.04
CA PRO A 171 -5.87 -6.41 4.07
C PRO A 171 -5.60 -5.40 5.17
N ASP A 172 -4.38 -5.36 5.71
CA ASP A 172 -3.97 -4.28 6.61
C ASP A 172 -4.02 -2.92 5.90
N GLY A 173 -3.76 -2.89 4.58
CA GLY A 173 -4.05 -1.74 3.73
C GLY A 173 -4.16 -2.06 2.24
N VAL A 174 -4.87 -1.19 1.51
CA VAL A 174 -4.89 -1.16 0.05
C VAL A 174 -4.23 0.13 -0.38
N LEU A 175 -3.11 0.04 -1.10
CA LEU A 175 -2.31 1.19 -1.54
C LEU A 175 -2.44 1.36 -3.05
N HIS A 176 -2.75 2.58 -3.49
CA HIS A 176 -2.71 3.02 -4.87
C HIS A 176 -1.44 3.83 -5.09
N TYR A 177 -0.76 3.57 -6.22
CA TYR A 177 0.52 4.19 -6.52
C TYR A 177 0.66 4.39 -8.02
N THR A 178 1.04 5.58 -8.47
CA THR A 178 1.42 5.80 -9.87
C THR A 178 2.92 5.95 -9.99
N HIS A 179 3.56 4.96 -10.60
CA HIS A 179 4.98 4.98 -10.90
C HIS A 179 5.23 5.55 -12.30
N THR A 180 6.15 6.50 -12.40
CA THR A 180 6.61 7.07 -13.66
C THR A 180 7.97 6.46 -13.98
N THR A 181 8.02 5.65 -15.05
CA THR A 181 9.28 5.04 -15.49
C THR A 181 10.21 6.08 -16.12
N PRO A 182 11.52 5.77 -16.27
CA PRO A 182 12.49 6.73 -16.81
C PRO A 182 12.18 7.24 -18.23
N ASP A 183 11.43 6.49 -19.02
CA ASP A 183 10.92 6.86 -20.35
C ASP A 183 9.63 7.72 -20.30
N GLY A 184 9.14 8.05 -19.10
CA GLY A 184 7.95 8.86 -18.86
C GLY A 184 6.64 8.06 -18.89
N ALA A 185 6.67 6.74 -19.09
CA ALA A 185 5.46 5.94 -19.05
C ALA A 185 4.90 5.84 -17.62
N ARG A 186 3.57 5.92 -17.49
CA ARG A 186 2.89 5.87 -16.19
C ARG A 186 2.30 4.49 -15.95
N LYS A 187 2.69 3.86 -14.83
CA LYS A 187 2.16 2.58 -14.36
C LYS A 187 1.27 2.80 -13.15
N LEU A 188 -0.02 2.49 -13.31
CA LEU A 188 -0.98 2.47 -12.19
C LEU A 188 -0.86 1.13 -11.45
N LEU A 189 -0.48 1.21 -10.18
CA LEU A 189 -0.22 0.07 -9.31
C LEU A 189 -1.22 0.05 -8.16
N THR A 190 -1.60 -1.14 -7.73
CA THR A 190 -2.40 -1.36 -6.53
C THR A 190 -1.79 -2.50 -5.74
N PHE A 191 -1.65 -2.29 -4.44
CA PHE A 191 -1.04 -3.24 -3.52
C PHE A 191 -2.00 -3.61 -2.39
N PHE A 192 -2.07 -4.89 -2.07
CA PHE A 192 -2.54 -5.37 -0.78
C PHE A 192 -1.35 -5.47 0.16
N LEU A 193 -1.40 -4.70 1.25
CA LEU A 193 -0.37 -4.65 2.27
C LEU A 193 -0.79 -5.52 3.45
N GLU A 194 0.15 -6.35 3.91
CA GLU A 194 0.06 -7.12 5.15
C GLU A 194 1.28 -6.80 6.01
N VAL A 195 1.06 -6.21 7.19
CA VAL A 195 2.15 -5.84 8.10
C VAL A 195 2.25 -6.88 9.20
N ASP A 196 3.39 -7.54 9.31
CA ASP A 196 3.64 -8.52 10.35
C ASP A 196 4.71 -8.05 11.31
N ARG A 197 4.32 -7.79 12.56
CA ARG A 197 5.24 -7.38 13.63
C ARG A 197 5.93 -8.56 14.33
N SER A 198 5.97 -9.73 13.71
CA SER A 198 6.51 -10.97 14.31
C SER A 198 5.81 -11.40 15.61
N THR A 199 4.57 -10.96 15.85
CA THR A 199 3.80 -11.33 17.05
C THR A 199 2.86 -12.52 16.84
N MET A 200 2.68 -12.97 15.60
CA MET A 200 1.88 -14.15 15.28
C MET A 200 2.74 -15.30 14.76
N HIS A 201 2.20 -16.52 14.74
CA HIS A 201 2.89 -17.66 14.14
C HIS A 201 2.93 -17.53 12.60
N VAL A 202 4.02 -17.94 11.95
CA VAL A 202 4.18 -17.83 10.49
C VAL A 202 3.10 -18.59 9.70
N ALA A 203 2.63 -19.71 10.24
CA ALA A 203 1.48 -20.45 9.71
C ALA A 203 0.21 -19.59 9.57
N ARG A 204 0.02 -18.56 10.41
CA ARG A 204 -1.10 -17.62 10.28
C ARG A 204 -0.91 -16.66 9.10
N LEU A 205 0.32 -16.27 8.77
CA LEU A 205 0.63 -15.51 7.56
C LEU A 205 0.36 -16.35 6.31
N GLY A 206 0.78 -17.63 6.32
CA GLY A 206 0.47 -18.57 5.25
C GLY A 206 -1.05 -18.68 5.01
N LYS A 207 -1.86 -18.76 6.08
CA LYS A 207 -3.33 -18.73 5.96
C LYS A 207 -3.86 -17.43 5.33
N LYS A 208 -3.29 -16.26 5.68
CA LYS A 208 -3.64 -15.00 5.01
C LYS A 208 -3.36 -15.11 3.51
N LEU A 209 -2.16 -15.54 3.13
CA LEU A 209 -1.78 -15.73 1.73
C LEU A 209 -2.75 -16.67 0.98
N SER A 210 -3.13 -17.80 1.57
CA SER A 210 -4.17 -18.69 1.00
C SER A 210 -5.54 -18.01 0.84
N ALA A 211 -5.91 -17.10 1.75
CA ALA A 211 -7.16 -16.34 1.65
C ALA A 211 -7.14 -15.36 0.46
N TYR A 212 -5.99 -14.75 0.14
CA TYR A 212 -5.85 -13.95 -1.09
C TYR A 212 -5.96 -14.80 -2.35
N ALA A 213 -5.38 -16.00 -2.36
CA ALA A 213 -5.53 -16.94 -3.48
C ALA A 213 -7.01 -17.31 -3.72
N ARG A 214 -7.75 -17.55 -2.62
CA ARG A 214 -9.20 -17.78 -2.67
C ARG A 214 -9.91 -16.56 -3.25
N TYR A 215 -9.59 -15.36 -2.77
CA TYR A 215 -10.22 -14.12 -3.27
C TYR A 215 -9.93 -13.85 -4.75
N ALA A 216 -8.71 -14.12 -5.21
CA ALA A 216 -8.30 -13.92 -6.60
C ALA A 216 -9.14 -14.71 -7.61
N THR A 217 -9.63 -15.88 -7.18
CA THR A 217 -10.45 -16.79 -7.99
C THR A 217 -11.93 -16.76 -7.59
N TYR A 218 -12.29 -15.94 -6.60
CA TYR A 218 -13.63 -15.91 -6.01
C TYR A 218 -14.64 -15.27 -6.96
N THR A 219 -15.58 -16.07 -7.46
CA THR A 219 -16.71 -15.61 -8.28
C THR A 219 -18.01 -15.72 -7.48
N PRO A 220 -18.66 -14.59 -7.14
CA PRO A 220 -19.90 -14.62 -6.38
C PRO A 220 -21.00 -15.37 -7.13
N ALA A 221 -21.76 -16.19 -6.40
CA ALA A 221 -22.96 -16.82 -6.94
C ALA A 221 -23.96 -15.76 -7.44
N PRO A 222 -24.72 -16.03 -8.52
CA PRO A 222 -25.77 -15.14 -9.00
C PRO A 222 -26.73 -14.79 -7.87
N ALA A 223 -27.10 -13.51 -7.75
CA ALA A 223 -28.09 -13.09 -6.77
C ALA A 223 -29.43 -13.77 -7.12
N GLY A 224 -29.97 -14.57 -6.18
CA GLY A 224 -31.30 -15.17 -6.32
C GLY A 224 -32.41 -14.11 -6.39
N PRO A 225 -33.66 -14.52 -6.69
CA PRO A 225 -34.79 -13.61 -6.81
C PRO A 225 -34.91 -12.70 -5.57
N GLY A 226 -34.94 -11.38 -5.77
CA GLY A 226 -35.09 -10.39 -4.70
C GLY A 226 -33.80 -9.89 -4.03
N ARG A 227 -32.61 -10.34 -4.44
CA ARG A 227 -31.33 -9.77 -3.98
C ARG A 227 -30.71 -8.87 -5.06
N ARG A 228 -30.28 -7.67 -4.66
CA ARG A 228 -29.45 -6.82 -5.53
C ARG A 228 -28.08 -7.50 -5.70
N ALA A 229 -27.70 -7.81 -6.93
CA ALA A 229 -26.35 -8.23 -7.25
C ALA A 229 -25.43 -7.01 -7.11
N ASN A 230 -24.50 -7.05 -6.15
CA ASN A 230 -23.45 -6.03 -6.01
C ASN A 230 -22.22 -6.36 -6.87
N SER A 231 -22.27 -7.45 -7.64
CA SER A 231 -21.17 -7.93 -8.47
C SER A 231 -21.65 -8.44 -9.81
N SER A 232 -20.82 -8.30 -10.83
CA SER A 232 -21.08 -8.83 -12.18
C SER A 232 -21.15 -10.37 -12.13
N PRO A 233 -22.27 -11.01 -12.51
CA PRO A 233 -22.39 -12.47 -12.49
C PRO A 233 -21.30 -13.13 -13.34
N GLY A 234 -20.72 -14.22 -12.84
CA GLY A 234 -19.75 -15.03 -13.59
C GLY A 234 -18.35 -14.40 -13.73
N ARG A 235 -18.04 -13.33 -12.99
CA ARG A 235 -16.70 -12.72 -12.92
C ARG A 235 -16.20 -12.68 -11.47
N GLU A 236 -14.89 -12.69 -11.33
CA GLU A 236 -14.24 -12.63 -10.02
C GLU A 236 -14.55 -11.29 -9.32
N ALA A 237 -14.92 -11.34 -8.04
CA ALA A 237 -15.46 -10.19 -7.30
C ALA A 237 -14.51 -8.98 -7.26
N TRP A 238 -13.20 -9.22 -7.31
CA TRP A 238 -12.20 -8.16 -7.28
C TRP A 238 -12.22 -7.27 -8.52
N ARG A 239 -12.73 -7.77 -9.66
CA ARG A 239 -12.76 -7.03 -10.94
C ARG A 239 -13.72 -5.85 -10.94
N ASP A 240 -14.67 -5.82 -9.99
CA ASP A 240 -15.56 -4.67 -9.80
C ASP A 240 -14.83 -3.49 -9.12
N ARG A 241 -13.66 -3.73 -8.51
CA ARG A 241 -12.88 -2.72 -7.77
C ARG A 241 -11.53 -2.39 -8.42
N TYR A 242 -10.90 -3.38 -9.06
CA TYR A 242 -9.54 -3.25 -9.54
C TYR A 242 -9.41 -3.69 -11.01
N ALA A 243 -8.66 -2.92 -11.79
CA ALA A 243 -8.37 -3.25 -13.19
C ALA A 243 -7.50 -4.53 -13.34
N LYS A 244 -6.61 -4.76 -12.36
CA LYS A 244 -5.80 -5.98 -12.21
C LYS A 244 -5.83 -6.39 -10.74
N PHE A 245 -5.67 -7.68 -10.46
CA PHE A 245 -5.60 -8.14 -9.08
C PHE A 245 -4.42 -7.45 -8.37
N PRO A 246 -4.63 -6.81 -7.20
CA PRO A 246 -3.57 -6.11 -6.49
C PRO A 246 -2.40 -7.02 -6.14
N ARG A 247 -1.18 -6.47 -6.21
CA ARG A 247 0.03 -7.18 -5.79
C ARG A 247 0.05 -7.31 -4.28
N MET A 248 0.43 -8.47 -3.77
CA MET A 248 0.48 -8.70 -2.34
C MET A 248 1.89 -8.45 -1.80
N LEU A 249 2.00 -7.58 -0.79
CA LEU A 249 3.26 -7.29 -0.11
C LEU A 249 3.13 -7.56 1.38
N PHE A 250 3.95 -8.49 1.87
CA PHE A 250 4.17 -8.68 3.30
C PHE A 250 5.32 -7.79 3.76
N ILE A 251 5.06 -6.93 4.74
CA ILE A 251 6.05 -6.03 5.31
C ILE A 251 6.32 -6.47 6.75
N LEU A 252 7.51 -7.05 6.96
CA LEU A 252 7.89 -7.64 8.23
C LEU A 252 8.65 -6.64 9.12
N THR A 253 8.38 -6.66 10.42
CA THR A 253 9.05 -5.82 11.41
C THR A 253 9.00 -6.45 12.81
N GLY A 254 9.55 -5.77 13.82
CA GLY A 254 9.41 -6.15 15.22
C GLY A 254 10.33 -7.28 15.70
N ALA A 255 11.28 -7.74 14.90
CA ALA A 255 12.31 -8.71 15.28
C ALA A 255 13.67 -8.39 14.62
N SER A 256 14.72 -9.12 15.00
CA SER A 256 16.05 -8.97 14.41
C SER A 256 16.06 -9.32 12.91
N ALA A 257 16.96 -8.71 12.13
CA ALA A 257 17.08 -8.94 10.69
C ALA A 257 17.18 -10.44 10.32
N SER A 258 17.97 -11.22 11.07
CA SER A 258 18.10 -12.66 10.86
C SER A 258 16.82 -13.45 11.15
N SER A 259 16.01 -12.99 12.12
CA SER A 259 14.70 -13.60 12.42
C SER A 259 13.67 -13.26 11.37
N LEU A 260 13.68 -12.03 10.85
CA LEU A 260 12.80 -11.62 9.75
C LEU A 260 13.14 -12.36 8.46
N ALA A 261 14.43 -12.53 8.14
CA ALA A 261 14.88 -13.31 6.98
C ALA A 261 14.38 -14.76 7.04
N ARG A 262 14.62 -15.47 8.15
CA ARG A 262 14.09 -16.85 8.33
C ARG A 262 12.57 -16.92 8.20
N ARG A 263 11.87 -15.89 8.67
CA ARG A 263 10.42 -15.83 8.59
C ARG A 263 9.91 -15.61 7.16
N ILE A 264 10.67 -14.89 6.31
CA ILE A 264 10.41 -14.80 4.88
C ILE A 264 10.60 -16.18 4.23
N ASP A 265 11.69 -16.88 4.57
CA ASP A 265 11.96 -18.24 4.06
C ASP A 265 10.86 -19.22 4.45
N ASP A 266 10.41 -19.20 5.71
CA ASP A 266 9.31 -20.02 6.20
C ASP A 266 7.99 -19.70 5.47
N LEU A 267 7.68 -18.42 5.27
CA LEU A 267 6.47 -18.01 4.54
C LEU A 267 6.52 -18.46 3.08
N ARG A 268 7.69 -18.39 2.45
CA ARG A 268 7.91 -18.88 1.10
C ARG A 268 7.77 -20.41 1.02
N ALA A 269 8.32 -21.15 1.97
CA ALA A 269 8.14 -22.61 2.04
C ALA A 269 6.65 -22.99 2.20
N LEU A 270 5.89 -22.24 3.00
CA LEU A 270 4.43 -22.41 3.10
C LEU A 270 3.71 -22.08 1.79
N ALA A 271 4.17 -21.06 1.06
CA ALA A 271 3.61 -20.70 -0.23
C ALA A 271 3.86 -21.76 -1.31
N ASP A 272 5.10 -22.27 -1.37
CA ASP A 272 5.51 -23.36 -2.26
C ASP A 272 4.68 -24.64 -1.99
N ALA A 273 4.34 -24.90 -0.73
CA ALA A 273 3.54 -26.05 -0.32
C ALA A 273 2.02 -25.92 -0.55
N ASP A 274 1.49 -24.75 -0.98
CA ASP A 274 0.05 -24.56 -1.25
C ASP A 274 -0.23 -24.52 -2.77
N PRO A 275 -0.77 -25.59 -3.37
CA PRO A 275 -1.09 -25.63 -4.80
C PRO A 275 -2.14 -24.60 -5.23
N ARG A 276 -2.96 -24.07 -4.31
CA ARG A 276 -3.97 -23.05 -4.64
C ARG A 276 -3.33 -21.73 -5.03
N LEU A 277 -2.18 -21.39 -4.45
CA LEU A 277 -1.46 -20.16 -4.79
C LEU A 277 -0.95 -20.18 -6.23
N HIS A 278 -0.37 -21.30 -6.64
CA HIS A 278 0.12 -21.51 -8.01
C HIS A 278 -1.02 -21.40 -9.03
N ARG A 279 -2.19 -21.98 -8.72
CA ARG A 279 -3.38 -21.88 -9.59
C ARG A 279 -3.98 -20.47 -9.65
N ALA A 280 -3.92 -19.71 -8.56
CA ALA A 280 -4.48 -18.37 -8.50
C ALA A 280 -3.64 -17.34 -9.29
N GLY A 281 -2.37 -17.62 -9.55
CA GLY A 281 -1.50 -16.75 -10.35
C GLY A 281 -1.30 -15.36 -9.75
N ILE A 282 -1.38 -15.24 -8.42
CA ILE A 282 -1.19 -13.95 -7.73
C ILE A 282 0.29 -13.57 -7.68
N ALA A 283 0.59 -12.28 -7.73
CA ALA A 283 1.93 -11.76 -7.47
C ALA A 283 2.04 -11.44 -5.98
N ALA A 284 2.94 -12.14 -5.27
CA ALA A 284 3.16 -11.96 -3.84
C ALA A 284 4.65 -11.90 -3.50
N GLY A 285 5.03 -10.98 -2.63
CA GLY A 285 6.40 -10.83 -2.14
C GLY A 285 6.45 -10.40 -0.68
N ALA A 286 7.62 -10.53 -0.08
CA ALA A 286 7.89 -10.09 1.28
C ALA A 286 9.16 -9.23 1.35
N THR A 287 9.13 -8.21 2.18
CA THR A 287 10.30 -7.40 2.55
C THR A 287 10.20 -6.98 4.01
N THR A 288 11.14 -6.18 4.50
CA THR A 288 11.09 -5.64 5.85
C THR A 288 10.85 -4.13 5.82
N LEU A 289 10.27 -3.62 6.91
CA LEU A 289 10.05 -2.17 7.05
C LEU A 289 11.38 -1.39 6.99
N ASP A 290 12.46 -1.97 7.53
CA ASP A 290 13.79 -1.37 7.51
C ASP A 290 14.37 -1.28 6.10
N GLN A 291 14.21 -2.34 5.29
CA GLN A 291 14.65 -2.35 3.89
C GLN A 291 13.87 -1.32 3.06
N LEU A 292 12.55 -1.26 3.24
CA LEU A 292 11.70 -0.27 2.57
C LEU A 292 12.09 1.16 2.94
N HIS A 293 12.43 1.41 4.20
CA HIS A 293 12.89 2.72 4.66
C HIS A 293 14.25 3.10 4.06
N GLN A 294 15.21 2.17 4.05
CA GLN A 294 16.59 2.44 3.62
C GLN A 294 16.73 2.56 2.10
N HIS A 295 16.01 1.74 1.33
CA HIS A 295 16.25 1.57 -0.11
C HIS A 295 15.05 1.95 -0.99
N GLY A 296 13.85 1.98 -0.41
CA GLY A 296 12.62 2.28 -1.14
C GLY A 296 12.01 1.10 -1.88
N PRO A 297 10.76 1.26 -2.35
CA PRO A 297 9.96 0.16 -2.89
C PRO A 297 10.50 -0.38 -4.22
N PHE A 298 11.18 0.45 -5.02
CA PHE A 298 11.70 0.06 -6.33
C PHE A 298 13.14 -0.47 -6.32
N ALA A 299 13.74 -0.61 -5.13
CA ALA A 299 15.00 -1.31 -4.96
C ALA A 299 14.78 -2.84 -4.95
N PRO A 300 15.81 -3.66 -5.25
CA PRO A 300 15.72 -5.12 -5.23
C PRO A 300 15.71 -5.68 -3.79
N ILE A 301 14.69 -5.32 -3.01
CA ILE A 301 14.56 -5.61 -1.58
C ILE A 301 13.41 -6.58 -1.26
N VAL A 302 12.65 -7.00 -2.27
CA VAL A 302 11.49 -7.87 -2.12
C VAL A 302 11.86 -9.28 -2.53
N THR A 303 11.64 -10.23 -1.62
CA THR A 303 11.74 -11.67 -1.94
C THR A 303 10.40 -12.15 -2.49
N PRO A 304 10.33 -12.65 -3.73
CA PRO A 304 9.12 -13.29 -4.24
C PRO A 304 8.72 -14.48 -3.37
N LEU A 305 7.44 -14.55 -3.01
CA LEU A 305 6.89 -15.69 -2.27
C LEU A 305 6.51 -16.85 -3.21
N LEU A 306 6.44 -16.60 -4.51
CA LEU A 306 6.11 -17.57 -5.55
C LEU A 306 7.16 -17.47 -6.66
N GLY A 307 7.50 -18.58 -7.31
CA GLY A 307 8.48 -18.60 -8.40
C GLY A 307 9.94 -18.49 -7.91
N SER A 308 10.85 -17.93 -8.71
CA SER A 308 12.29 -17.89 -8.38
C SER A 308 12.59 -17.02 -7.13
N PRO A 309 13.52 -17.41 -6.24
CA PRO A 309 13.81 -16.69 -4.99
C PRO A 309 14.68 -15.43 -5.14
N GLY A 310 15.01 -15.00 -6.35
CA GLY A 310 15.85 -13.82 -6.57
C GLY A 310 15.21 -12.53 -6.02
N PRO A 311 15.97 -11.66 -5.31
CA PRO A 311 15.46 -10.36 -4.91
C PRO A 311 14.96 -9.55 -6.11
N CYS A 312 13.83 -8.88 -5.92
CA CYS A 312 13.18 -8.04 -6.93
C CYS A 312 12.61 -6.79 -6.26
N ASP A 313 12.00 -5.92 -7.05
CA ASP A 313 11.28 -4.75 -6.55
C ASP A 313 9.81 -5.06 -6.23
N VAL A 314 9.06 -4.06 -5.80
CA VAL A 314 7.61 -4.20 -5.53
C VAL A 314 6.78 -4.54 -6.78
N LEU A 315 7.33 -4.44 -8.00
CA LEU A 315 6.58 -4.81 -9.21
C LEU A 315 6.41 -6.33 -9.32
N LEU A 316 7.21 -7.11 -8.57
CA LEU A 316 7.16 -8.59 -8.54
C LEU A 316 7.15 -9.20 -9.95
N SER A 317 7.75 -8.49 -10.89
CA SER A 317 7.90 -8.94 -12.25
C SER A 317 9.21 -9.73 -12.30
N PRO A 318 9.26 -10.89 -12.97
CA PRO A 318 10.55 -11.52 -13.25
C PRO A 318 11.42 -10.49 -13.97
N GLU A 319 12.69 -10.34 -13.57
CA GLU A 319 13.63 -9.56 -14.37
C GLU A 319 13.51 -10.03 -15.82
N PRO A 320 13.48 -9.11 -16.81
CA PRO A 320 13.66 -9.52 -18.18
C PRO A 320 15.00 -10.24 -18.22
N THR A 321 14.97 -11.56 -18.41
CA THR A 321 16.17 -12.36 -18.62
C THR A 321 16.92 -11.64 -19.72
N SER A 322 18.12 -11.11 -19.41
CA SER A 322 19.01 -10.60 -20.45
C SER A 322 19.01 -11.65 -21.57
N PRO A 323 18.77 -11.27 -22.85
CA PRO A 323 18.78 -12.24 -23.91
C PRO A 323 20.11 -12.97 -23.86
N ASP A 324 20.03 -14.29 -23.74
CA ASP A 324 21.18 -15.16 -23.71
C ASP A 324 22.07 -14.80 -24.92
N PRO A 325 23.34 -14.37 -24.70
CA PRO A 325 24.23 -13.99 -25.79
C PRO A 325 24.50 -15.16 -26.76
N SER A 326 24.08 -16.39 -26.42
CA SER A 326 24.21 -17.55 -27.29
C SER A 326 23.14 -17.68 -28.37
N THR A 327 22.15 -16.78 -28.45
CA THR A 327 21.18 -16.74 -29.58
C THR A 327 21.51 -15.65 -30.59
N THR A 328 22.78 -15.56 -31.02
CA THR A 328 23.08 -14.89 -32.29
C THR A 328 22.61 -15.81 -33.40
N THR A 329 21.38 -15.60 -33.87
CA THR A 329 20.94 -16.09 -35.17
C THR A 329 21.99 -15.68 -36.20
N ARG A 330 22.68 -16.68 -36.72
CA ARG A 330 23.66 -16.55 -37.80
C ARG A 330 22.95 -15.93 -39.00
N ALA A 331 23.09 -14.61 -39.15
CA ALA A 331 22.60 -13.91 -40.32
C ALA A 331 23.27 -14.54 -41.55
N ASN A 332 22.43 -15.02 -42.46
CA ASN A 332 22.82 -15.60 -43.72
C ASN A 332 23.54 -14.51 -44.53
N VAL A 333 24.88 -14.54 -44.55
CA VAL A 333 25.68 -13.70 -45.42
C VAL A 333 25.55 -14.28 -46.84
N PRO A 334 24.99 -13.56 -47.81
CA PRO A 334 25.00 -14.01 -49.20
C PRO A 334 26.45 -14.04 -49.71
N PRO A 335 26.85 -15.04 -50.51
CA PRO A 335 28.21 -15.13 -51.01
C PRO A 335 28.52 -13.98 -51.97
N ALA A 336 29.70 -13.39 -51.79
CA ALA A 336 30.23 -12.34 -52.65
C ALA A 336 30.40 -12.83 -54.10
N PRO A 337 30.18 -11.95 -55.11
CA PRO A 337 30.36 -12.31 -56.50
C PRO A 337 31.85 -12.54 -56.81
N THR A 338 32.13 -13.71 -57.40
CA THR A 338 33.43 -14.08 -57.95
C THR A 338 33.75 -13.22 -59.17
N SER A 339 34.69 -12.29 -59.01
CA SER A 339 35.33 -11.57 -60.11
C SER A 339 36.19 -12.55 -60.92
N ARG A 340 35.70 -12.99 -62.08
CA ARG A 340 36.53 -13.62 -63.11
C ARG A 340 37.24 -12.53 -63.91
N LEU A 341 38.56 -12.49 -63.76
CA LEU A 341 39.49 -11.93 -64.74
C LEU A 341 39.23 -12.58 -66.11
N ALA A 342 38.97 -11.75 -67.12
CA ALA A 342 39.13 -12.11 -68.52
C ALA A 342 40.12 -11.14 -69.14
N SER A 343 41.35 -11.63 -69.32
CA SER A 343 42.35 -11.05 -70.21
C SER A 343 42.05 -11.54 -71.63
N GLN A 344 41.79 -10.62 -72.57
CA GLN A 344 42.05 -10.77 -74.01
C GLN A 344 42.41 -9.36 -74.50
N GLU A 345 43.68 -9.05 -74.74
CA GLU A 345 44.38 -9.20 -76.02
C GLU A 345 43.58 -8.67 -77.22
N THR A 346 43.94 -7.48 -77.71
CA THR A 346 43.96 -7.21 -79.15
C THR A 346 45.00 -6.14 -79.47
N ARG A 347 45.93 -6.52 -80.34
CA ARG A 347 46.98 -5.69 -80.93
C ARG A 347 46.44 -4.71 -81.97
N ALA A 348 47.14 -3.59 -82.06
CA ALA A 348 47.33 -2.62 -83.15
C ALA A 348 46.88 -2.99 -84.57
N THR A 349 46.35 -2.04 -85.35
CA THR A 349 47.11 -1.29 -86.39
C THR A 349 46.28 -0.16 -87.05
N THR A 350 46.93 1.01 -87.22
CA THR A 350 46.93 1.97 -88.35
C THR A 350 45.62 2.39 -89.03
N SER A 351 45.28 3.68 -88.93
CA SER A 351 45.39 4.65 -90.04
C SER A 351 45.25 6.09 -89.56
#